data_AF-A0A9E4BMW1-F1
#
_entry.id   AF-A0A9E4BMW1-F1
#
_cell.length_a   1.000
_cell.length_b   1.000
_cell.length_c   1.000
_cell.angle_alpha   90.00
_cell.angle_beta   90.00
_cell.angle_gamma   90.00
#
_symmetry.space_group_name_H-M   'P 1'
#
loop_
_entity.id
_entity.type
_entity.pdbx_description
1 polymer ?
#
loop_
_entity_poly.entity_id
_entity_poly.type
_entity_poly.pdbx_seq_one_letter_code
_entity_poly.pdbx_strand_id
1 'polypeptide(L)'
;MSSLAAFARADLQAALTSTFCRVVFALGSVNLIAGVVFGLRDWAPTFVVLDVVSSHFALAVWIVVVHASGCPAPIVTGKELVAKTTALALLATAMFTASGLATLAVQLWSGQGVDLELLGLGMCAHLWSALHLAMLAVAMQALVGRRWLGVGATSIVWVGSNLAFEHDLLRLGAPIPPASGMNGFEPFLAPWAALGIYWTSCCILLLAAGRWVALRRGRGDAPRLGSNAFAAVWGAGAAWVVSGAWILHGADDAFATRPAGQPGVDRFTTVAKVPQPVYSRLDLALDLSPESKRLASRGTMIVRNPLDVPIPDLYFVVPRPLEVNALTVTADLLGRDGDLWRYRLNRPLEPGETLKVEFDLRGTTRGLVDAPGGTRLLANGTFLTTADVVPTIGTGGSLALQTAPPIRFRARIGTSLNQIAVTEGYLVRSWNENTRAYFEYESESPIPPLASIHSARYAIARDARDGIAIEVFHDPAHIDHVPRLFEAGRRALAARRTAVPYPHHRILRVVEVPDYRPFRRFGLLGLAGVERAPVGVRTGMVLAFSERGVSTPPPTGSTPPRA
;
A
#
# COMPACT_ATOMS: atom_id res chain seq x y z
N MET A 1 33.42 28.26 -15.67
CA MET A 1 31.95 28.18 -15.59
C MET A 1 31.26 28.57 -16.90
N SER A 2 31.80 29.51 -17.69
CA SER A 2 31.24 29.93 -18.99
C SER A 2 31.04 28.80 -20.02
N SER A 3 31.95 27.83 -20.11
CA SER A 3 31.81 26.72 -21.08
C SER A 3 30.74 25.69 -20.69
N LEU A 4 30.56 25.40 -19.40
CA LEU A 4 29.62 24.37 -18.92
C LEU A 4 28.17 24.82 -19.08
N ALA A 5 27.89 26.08 -18.77
CA ALA A 5 26.58 26.69 -19.01
C ALA A 5 26.25 26.75 -20.51
N ALA A 6 27.24 26.99 -21.37
CA ALA A 6 27.05 26.98 -22.82
C ALA A 6 26.64 25.59 -23.34
N PHE A 7 27.30 24.52 -22.88
CA PHE A 7 26.92 23.15 -23.23
C PHE A 7 25.51 22.81 -22.75
N ALA A 8 25.22 23.06 -21.46
CA ALA A 8 23.91 22.76 -20.90
C ALA A 8 22.78 23.54 -21.61
N ARG A 9 23.02 24.80 -21.99
CA ARG A 9 22.08 25.61 -22.77
C ARG A 9 21.86 25.02 -24.16
N ALA A 10 22.92 24.57 -24.84
CA ALA A 10 22.82 23.95 -26.15
C ALA A 10 22.03 22.62 -26.09
N ASP A 11 22.30 21.77 -25.10
CA ASP A 11 21.54 20.55 -24.84
C ASP A 11 20.04 20.84 -24.64
N LEU A 12 19.73 21.83 -23.78
CA LEU A 12 18.35 22.23 -23.51
C LEU A 12 17.66 22.80 -24.76
N GLN A 13 18.33 23.66 -25.52
CA GLN A 13 17.80 24.20 -26.77
C GLN A 13 17.53 23.10 -27.80
N ALA A 14 18.43 22.12 -27.93
CA ALA A 14 18.25 20.99 -28.83
C ALA A 14 17.02 20.15 -28.45
N ALA A 15 16.81 19.89 -27.15
CA ALA A 15 15.63 19.20 -26.65
C ALA A 15 14.33 19.99 -26.94
N LEU A 16 14.32 21.30 -26.67
CA LEU A 16 13.13 22.15 -26.83
C LEU A 16 12.76 22.40 -28.31
N THR A 17 13.74 22.42 -29.21
CA THR A 17 13.51 22.61 -30.65
C THR A 17 13.11 21.32 -31.38
N SER A 18 13.40 20.15 -30.80
CA SER A 18 13.02 18.85 -31.35
C SER A 18 11.51 18.75 -31.56
N THR A 19 11.09 18.46 -32.80
CA THR A 19 9.69 18.22 -33.15
C THR A 19 9.12 17.05 -32.34
N PHE A 20 9.90 15.99 -32.14
CA PHE A 20 9.49 14.83 -31.38
C PHE A 20 9.20 15.19 -29.91
N CYS A 21 10.11 15.90 -29.24
CA CYS A 21 9.92 16.30 -27.84
C CYS A 21 8.70 17.20 -27.66
N ARG A 22 8.47 18.15 -28.60
CA ARG A 22 7.29 19.02 -28.58
C ARG A 22 5.98 18.26 -28.74
N VAL A 23 5.91 17.30 -29.65
CA VAL A 23 4.72 16.44 -29.84
C VAL A 23 4.44 15.61 -28.60
N VAL A 24 5.45 14.96 -28.02
CA VAL A 24 5.29 14.15 -26.81
C VAL A 24 4.87 15.00 -25.62
N PHE A 25 5.45 16.19 -25.45
CA PHE A 25 5.04 17.13 -24.41
C PHE A 25 3.59 17.58 -24.58
N ALA A 26 3.16 17.87 -25.81
CA ALA A 26 1.76 18.23 -26.09
C ALA A 26 0.81 17.08 -25.74
N LEU A 27 1.12 15.84 -26.15
CA LEU A 27 0.33 14.65 -25.80
C LEU A 27 0.28 14.42 -24.28
N GLY A 28 1.41 14.57 -23.59
CA GLY A 28 1.46 14.49 -22.13
C GLY A 28 0.61 15.54 -21.46
N SER A 29 0.62 16.77 -21.98
CA SER A 29 -0.20 17.88 -21.47
C SER A 29 -1.69 17.61 -21.67
N VAL A 30 -2.10 17.09 -22.83
CA VAL A 30 -3.50 16.66 -23.07
C VAL A 30 -3.90 15.55 -22.11
N ASN A 31 -3.03 14.56 -21.88
CA ASN A 31 -3.31 13.48 -20.94
C ASN A 31 -3.42 13.98 -19.49
N LEU A 32 -2.57 14.94 -19.09
CA LEU A 32 -2.66 15.59 -17.79
C LEU A 32 -3.99 16.34 -17.64
N ILE A 33 -4.38 17.14 -18.65
CA ILE A 33 -5.66 17.86 -18.65
C ILE A 33 -6.83 16.87 -18.53
N ALA A 34 -6.79 15.75 -19.26
CA ALA A 34 -7.80 14.71 -19.12
C ALA A 34 -7.84 14.13 -17.69
N GLY A 35 -6.68 13.79 -17.11
CA GLY A 35 -6.58 13.30 -15.75
C GLY A 35 -7.11 14.29 -14.71
N VAL A 36 -6.88 15.58 -14.93
CA VAL A 36 -7.42 16.66 -14.09
C VAL A 36 -8.94 16.78 -14.25
N VAL A 37 -9.45 16.90 -15.48
CA VAL A 37 -10.88 17.13 -15.75
C VAL A 37 -11.74 15.95 -15.30
N PHE A 38 -11.29 14.72 -15.56
CA PHE A 38 -12.05 13.52 -15.23
C PHE A 38 -11.71 12.94 -13.85
N GLY A 39 -10.48 13.10 -13.38
CA GLY A 39 -10.01 12.51 -12.13
C GLY A 39 -10.20 13.39 -10.89
N LEU A 40 -10.34 14.71 -11.05
CA LEU A 40 -10.46 15.67 -9.93
C LEU A 40 -11.84 16.34 -9.83
N ARG A 41 -12.83 15.86 -10.59
CA ARG A 41 -14.12 16.56 -10.82
C ARG A 41 -14.89 16.89 -9.54
N ASP A 42 -14.88 15.97 -8.58
CA ASP A 42 -15.72 16.08 -7.38
C ASP A 42 -14.91 16.15 -6.08
N TRP A 43 -13.68 15.64 -6.06
CA TRP A 43 -12.79 15.64 -4.89
C TRP A 43 -11.34 15.65 -5.34
N ALA A 44 -10.58 16.64 -4.88
CA ALA A 44 -9.22 16.89 -5.37
C ALA A 44 -8.24 17.24 -4.25
N PRO A 45 -8.09 16.37 -3.23
CA PRO A 45 -7.11 16.60 -2.17
C PRO A 45 -5.71 16.47 -2.76
N THR A 46 -4.72 17.04 -2.09
CA THR A 46 -3.35 17.14 -2.60
C THR A 46 -2.77 15.77 -2.99
N PHE A 47 -3.04 14.70 -2.24
CA PHE A 47 -2.51 13.38 -2.56
C PHE A 47 -3.08 12.78 -3.86
N VAL A 48 -4.35 13.08 -4.20
CA VAL A 48 -4.96 12.65 -5.47
C VAL A 48 -4.37 13.46 -6.62
N VAL A 49 -4.16 14.77 -6.40
CA VAL A 49 -3.48 15.65 -7.36
C VAL A 49 -2.08 15.12 -7.71
N LEU A 50 -1.29 14.72 -6.71
CA LEU A 50 0.04 14.13 -6.91
C LEU A 50 -0.01 12.83 -7.71
N ASP A 51 -1.02 12.00 -7.48
CA ASP A 51 -1.24 10.77 -8.24
C ASP A 51 -1.61 11.07 -9.70
N VAL A 52 -2.38 12.12 -9.98
CA VAL A 52 -2.69 12.55 -11.36
C VAL A 52 -1.42 12.97 -12.09
N VAL A 53 -0.54 13.76 -11.45
CA VAL A 53 0.77 14.12 -12.01
C VAL A 53 1.59 12.87 -12.33
N SER A 54 1.67 11.95 -11.37
CA SER A 54 2.40 10.68 -11.51
C SER A 54 1.88 9.82 -12.66
N SER A 55 0.55 9.63 -12.74
CA SER A 55 -0.08 8.68 -13.66
C SER A 55 -0.30 9.22 -15.07
N HIS A 56 -0.49 10.53 -15.23
CA HIS A 56 -0.86 11.12 -16.52
C HIS A 56 0.28 11.87 -17.20
N PHE A 57 1.31 12.31 -16.47
CA PHE A 57 2.38 13.15 -17.04
C PHE A 57 3.78 12.52 -16.98
N ALA A 58 4.05 11.62 -16.03
CA ALA A 58 5.39 11.06 -15.86
C ALA A 58 5.93 10.32 -17.10
N LEU A 59 5.06 9.64 -17.86
CA LEU A 59 5.48 8.96 -19.09
C LEU A 59 5.98 9.95 -20.16
N ALA A 60 5.36 11.12 -20.30
CA ALA A 60 5.81 12.13 -21.25
C ALA A 60 7.17 12.69 -20.84
N VAL A 61 7.38 12.97 -19.54
CA VAL A 61 8.70 13.35 -19.01
C VAL A 61 9.73 12.27 -19.32
N TRP A 62 9.38 11.00 -19.10
CA TRP A 62 10.27 9.89 -19.36
C TRP A 62 10.70 9.82 -20.83
N ILE A 63 9.75 9.82 -21.76
CA ILE A 63 10.03 9.76 -23.20
C ILE A 63 10.91 10.95 -23.64
N VAL A 64 10.58 12.16 -23.17
CA VAL A 64 11.31 13.38 -23.53
C VAL A 64 12.75 13.34 -23.01
N VAL A 65 12.96 12.99 -21.74
CA VAL A 65 14.30 12.92 -21.13
C VAL A 65 15.16 11.86 -21.80
N VAL A 66 14.61 10.66 -22.02
CA VAL A 66 15.34 9.56 -22.66
C VAL A 66 15.71 9.92 -24.10
N HIS A 67 14.79 10.51 -24.87
CA HIS A 67 15.08 10.97 -26.23
C HIS A 67 16.14 12.10 -26.24
N ALA A 68 15.95 13.11 -25.38
CA ALA A 68 16.84 14.26 -25.28
C ALA A 68 18.26 13.87 -24.87
N SER A 69 18.45 12.78 -24.11
CA SER A 69 19.78 12.26 -23.78
C SER A 69 20.66 12.00 -25.01
N GLY A 70 20.05 11.63 -26.14
CA GLY A 70 20.74 11.35 -27.40
C GLY A 70 21.11 12.59 -28.23
N CYS A 71 20.77 13.80 -27.78
CA CYS A 71 20.97 15.05 -28.53
C CYS A 71 21.64 16.14 -27.67
N PRO A 72 22.69 16.84 -28.15
CA PRO A 72 23.46 16.61 -29.37
C PRO A 72 24.44 15.43 -29.20
N ALA A 73 25.39 15.28 -30.15
CA ALA A 73 26.30 14.15 -30.40
C ALA A 73 27.02 13.54 -29.15
N PRO A 74 27.68 12.36 -29.26
CA PRO A 74 28.03 11.54 -28.11
C PRO A 74 28.99 12.23 -27.13
N ILE A 75 28.88 11.87 -25.85
CA ILE A 75 29.67 12.45 -24.77
C ILE A 75 31.13 12.03 -24.94
N VAL A 76 32.01 13.00 -25.20
CA VAL A 76 33.45 12.78 -25.39
C VAL A 76 34.24 13.30 -24.20
N THR A 77 33.76 14.37 -23.56
CA THR A 77 34.43 14.97 -22.41
C THR A 77 33.63 14.85 -21.12
N GLY A 78 34.35 14.88 -20.00
CA GLY A 78 33.71 14.92 -18.68
C GLY A 78 32.87 16.17 -18.41
N LYS A 79 33.15 17.28 -19.11
CA LYS A 79 32.37 18.52 -18.99
C LYS A 79 31.03 18.39 -19.70
N GLU A 80 30.99 17.75 -20.86
CA GLU A 80 29.76 17.42 -21.59
C GLU A 80 28.87 16.47 -20.79
N LEU A 81 29.45 15.47 -20.10
CA LEU A 81 28.70 14.56 -19.23
C LEU A 81 27.93 15.34 -18.17
N VAL A 82 28.62 16.19 -17.41
CA VAL A 82 28.01 16.99 -16.35
C VAL A 82 27.00 17.97 -16.93
N ALA A 83 27.35 18.68 -18.00
CA ALA A 83 26.46 19.64 -18.65
C ALA A 83 25.16 18.99 -19.12
N LYS A 84 25.24 17.81 -19.75
CA LYS A 84 24.08 17.07 -20.24
C LYS A 84 23.23 16.54 -19.08
N THR A 85 23.83 15.98 -18.03
CA THR A 85 23.08 15.57 -16.83
C THR A 85 22.34 16.75 -16.22
N THR A 86 23.00 17.91 -16.07
CA THR A 86 22.35 19.13 -15.57
C THR A 86 21.22 19.60 -16.49
N ALA A 87 21.43 19.62 -17.81
CA ALA A 87 20.42 20.05 -18.77
C ALA A 87 19.17 19.17 -18.73
N LEU A 88 19.33 17.85 -18.71
CA LEU A 88 18.21 16.91 -18.63
C LEU A 88 17.49 16.95 -17.29
N ALA A 89 18.24 17.10 -16.18
CA ALA A 89 17.64 17.27 -14.85
C ALA A 89 16.81 18.56 -14.78
N LEU A 90 17.31 19.68 -15.32
CA LEU A 90 16.57 20.95 -15.40
C LEU A 90 15.34 20.83 -16.30
N LEU A 91 15.46 20.15 -17.45
CA LEU A 91 14.34 19.90 -18.35
C LEU A 91 13.23 19.13 -17.62
N ALA A 92 13.57 18.01 -16.98
CA ALA A 92 12.61 17.18 -16.26
C ALA A 92 11.99 17.94 -15.08
N THR A 93 12.81 18.73 -14.37
CA THR A 93 12.35 19.62 -13.29
C THR A 93 11.31 20.61 -13.80
N ALA A 94 11.61 21.34 -14.87
CA ALA A 94 10.69 22.31 -15.45
C ALA A 94 9.37 21.66 -15.89
N MET A 95 9.42 20.46 -16.48
CA MET A 95 8.22 19.72 -16.87
C MET A 95 7.36 19.33 -15.66
N PHE A 96 7.94 18.75 -14.61
CA PHE A 96 7.19 18.37 -13.40
C PHE A 96 6.68 19.59 -12.63
N THR A 97 7.47 20.66 -12.53
CA THR A 97 7.01 21.92 -11.91
C THR A 97 5.83 22.51 -12.67
N ALA A 98 5.87 22.54 -14.00
CA ALA A 98 4.73 23.02 -14.80
C ALA A 98 3.47 22.18 -14.57
N SER A 99 3.62 20.85 -14.50
CA SER A 99 2.52 19.94 -14.18
C SER A 99 1.96 20.17 -12.77
N GLY A 100 2.82 20.28 -11.76
CA GLY A 100 2.41 20.56 -10.38
C GLY A 100 1.73 21.92 -10.21
N LEU A 101 2.17 22.96 -10.93
CA LEU A 101 1.52 24.27 -10.94
C LEU A 101 0.13 24.21 -11.61
N ALA A 102 0.00 23.46 -12.71
CA ALA A 102 -1.27 23.29 -13.40
C ALA A 102 -2.30 22.56 -12.52
N THR A 103 -1.89 21.52 -11.81
CA THR A 103 -2.79 20.79 -10.91
C THR A 103 -3.11 21.57 -9.64
N LEU A 104 -2.15 22.31 -9.09
CA LEU A 104 -2.39 23.27 -7.99
C LEU A 104 -3.42 24.33 -8.38
N ALA A 105 -3.31 24.90 -9.59
CA ALA A 105 -4.28 25.88 -10.07
C ALA A 105 -5.71 25.30 -10.12
N VAL A 106 -5.86 24.03 -10.52
CA VAL A 106 -7.17 23.36 -10.54
C VAL A 106 -7.69 23.11 -9.13
N GLN A 107 -6.83 22.68 -8.20
CA GLN A 107 -7.20 22.46 -6.80
C GLN A 107 -7.68 23.75 -6.13
N LEU A 108 -7.01 24.88 -6.41
CA LEU A 108 -7.44 26.19 -5.95
C LEU A 108 -8.75 26.64 -6.60
N TRP A 109 -8.92 26.39 -7.91
CA TRP A 109 -10.14 26.74 -8.64
C TRP A 109 -11.37 25.94 -8.18
N SER A 110 -11.18 24.69 -7.75
CA SER A 110 -12.25 23.86 -7.18
C SER A 110 -12.56 24.17 -5.70
N GLY A 111 -11.88 25.15 -5.11
CA GLY A 111 -12.09 25.57 -3.72
C GLY A 111 -11.62 24.55 -2.68
N GLN A 112 -10.77 23.61 -3.08
CA GLN A 112 -10.24 22.56 -2.19
C GLN A 112 -9.04 23.09 -1.39
N GLY A 113 -8.91 22.62 -0.15
CA GLY A 113 -7.74 22.90 0.68
C GLY A 113 -6.47 22.34 0.05
N VAL A 114 -5.36 23.10 0.15
CA VAL A 114 -4.04 22.67 -0.32
C VAL A 114 -3.16 22.35 0.89
N ASP A 115 -2.80 21.08 1.02
CA ASP A 115 -1.71 20.66 1.88
C ASP A 115 -0.37 20.99 1.21
N LEU A 116 0.29 22.06 1.65
CA LEU A 116 1.56 22.52 1.09
C LEU A 116 2.73 21.59 1.42
N GLU A 117 2.70 20.92 2.57
CA GLU A 117 3.74 19.98 2.96
C GLU A 117 3.69 18.76 2.06
N LEU A 118 2.50 18.21 1.86
CA LEU A 118 2.29 17.06 0.99
C LEU A 118 2.64 17.37 -0.46
N LEU A 119 2.22 18.54 -0.96
CA LEU A 119 2.55 18.98 -2.32
C LEU A 119 4.07 19.15 -2.49
N GLY A 120 4.73 19.84 -1.55
CA GLY A 120 6.16 20.10 -1.60
C GLY A 120 6.97 18.82 -1.58
N LEU A 121 6.69 17.93 -0.62
CA LEU A 121 7.39 16.64 -0.50
C LEU A 121 7.09 15.71 -1.68
N GLY A 122 5.85 15.68 -2.15
CA GLY A 122 5.45 14.94 -3.34
C GLY A 122 6.17 15.41 -4.60
N MET A 123 6.27 16.72 -4.81
CA MET A 123 7.05 17.29 -5.91
C MET A 123 8.53 16.95 -5.77
N CYS A 124 9.12 17.05 -4.57
CA CYS A 124 10.49 16.61 -4.32
C CYS A 124 10.73 15.15 -4.70
N ALA A 125 9.76 14.25 -4.43
CA ALA A 125 9.85 12.85 -4.84
C ALA A 125 9.89 12.68 -6.36
N HIS A 126 9.04 13.41 -7.10
CA HIS A 126 9.06 13.41 -8.56
C HIS A 126 10.37 13.96 -9.12
N LEU A 127 10.88 15.05 -8.55
CA LEU A 127 12.12 15.69 -8.98
C LEU A 127 13.34 14.78 -8.74
N TRP A 128 13.37 14.08 -7.61
CA TRP A 128 14.43 13.12 -7.30
C TRP A 128 14.39 11.93 -8.28
N SER A 129 13.21 11.35 -8.51
CA SER A 129 13.06 10.27 -9.49
C SER A 129 13.45 10.70 -10.92
N ALA A 130 13.07 11.92 -11.31
CA ALA A 130 13.45 12.53 -12.59
C ALA A 130 14.97 12.69 -12.73
N LEU A 131 15.65 13.07 -11.65
CA LEU A 131 17.11 13.16 -11.60
C LEU A 131 17.76 11.80 -11.81
N HIS A 132 17.24 10.72 -11.19
CA HIS A 132 17.74 9.35 -11.45
C HIS A 132 17.61 8.96 -12.91
N LEU A 133 16.46 9.25 -13.53
CA LEU A 133 16.27 8.98 -14.95
C LEU A 133 17.27 9.75 -15.83
N ALA A 134 17.46 11.05 -15.56
CA ALA A 134 18.43 11.86 -16.31
C ALA A 134 19.86 11.33 -16.15
N MET A 135 20.26 10.97 -14.94
CA MET A 135 21.58 10.38 -14.68
C MET A 135 21.76 9.03 -15.38
N LEU A 136 20.76 8.15 -15.31
CA LEU A 136 20.78 6.86 -16.00
C LEU A 136 20.89 7.04 -17.51
N ALA A 137 20.05 7.89 -18.09
CA ALA A 137 20.03 8.13 -19.53
C ALA A 137 21.39 8.61 -20.02
N VAL A 138 22.00 9.58 -19.32
CA VAL A 138 23.34 10.07 -19.66
C VAL A 138 24.42 9.01 -19.43
N ALA A 139 24.34 8.22 -18.36
CA ALA A 139 25.28 7.12 -18.12
C ALA A 139 25.23 6.08 -19.24
N MET A 140 24.04 5.67 -19.67
CA MET A 140 23.86 4.75 -20.80
C MET A 140 24.37 5.33 -22.11
N GLN A 141 24.15 6.62 -22.38
CA GLN A 141 24.72 7.28 -23.55
C GLN A 141 26.26 7.27 -23.54
N ALA A 142 26.87 7.54 -22.39
CA ALA A 142 28.32 7.50 -22.23
C ALA A 142 28.88 6.07 -22.35
N LEU A 143 28.20 5.08 -21.76
CA LEU A 143 28.57 3.67 -21.83
C LEU A 143 28.42 3.09 -23.22
N VAL A 144 27.41 3.47 -24.00
CA VAL A 144 27.14 2.89 -25.32
C VAL A 144 27.85 3.64 -26.46
N GLY A 145 27.95 4.98 -26.36
CA GLY A 145 28.66 5.82 -27.33
C GLY A 145 27.96 5.96 -28.70
N ARG A 146 26.74 5.43 -28.85
CA ARG A 146 25.92 5.53 -30.05
C ARG A 146 24.51 6.01 -29.68
N ARG A 147 24.05 7.10 -30.32
CA ARG A 147 22.79 7.79 -29.99
C ARG A 147 21.60 6.86 -29.75
N TRP A 148 21.21 6.10 -30.78
CA TRP A 148 19.99 5.28 -30.72
C TRP A 148 20.14 4.03 -29.85
N LEU A 149 21.35 3.46 -29.78
CA LEU A 149 21.61 2.34 -28.88
C LEU A 149 21.62 2.78 -27.41
N GLY A 150 22.10 3.98 -27.09
CA GLY A 150 22.06 4.52 -25.73
C GLY A 150 20.63 4.84 -25.28
N VAL A 151 19.80 5.38 -26.19
CA VAL A 151 18.35 5.53 -25.98
C VAL A 151 17.72 4.16 -25.71
N GLY A 152 17.95 3.18 -26.58
CA GLY A 152 17.42 1.83 -26.43
C GLY A 152 17.86 1.13 -25.14
N ALA A 153 19.15 1.25 -24.77
CA ALA A 153 19.69 0.69 -23.53
C ALA A 153 19.02 1.29 -22.29
N THR A 154 18.84 2.62 -22.27
CA THR A 154 18.11 3.30 -21.18
C THR A 154 16.68 2.76 -21.06
N SER A 155 15.99 2.62 -22.19
CA SER A 155 14.63 2.08 -22.21
C SER A 155 14.55 0.65 -21.71
N ILE A 156 15.45 -0.24 -22.15
CA ILE A 156 15.48 -1.64 -21.72
C ILE A 156 15.73 -1.74 -20.22
N VAL A 157 16.71 -1.01 -19.68
CA VAL A 157 17.03 -1.03 -18.25
C VAL A 157 15.86 -0.49 -17.43
N TRP A 158 15.26 0.63 -17.84
CA TRP A 158 14.14 1.23 -17.09
C TRP A 158 12.90 0.34 -17.13
N VAL A 159 12.51 -0.18 -18.30
CA VAL A 159 11.34 -1.07 -18.46
C VAL A 159 11.57 -2.39 -17.72
N GLY A 160 12.75 -3.00 -17.87
CA GLY A 160 13.10 -4.25 -17.19
C GLY A 160 13.08 -4.10 -15.68
N SER A 161 13.69 -3.04 -15.13
CA SER A 161 13.69 -2.78 -13.68
C SER A 161 12.28 -2.54 -13.12
N ASN A 162 11.43 -1.81 -13.83
CA ASN A 162 10.11 -1.41 -13.32
C ASN A 162 8.99 -2.44 -13.59
N LEU A 163 9.14 -3.34 -14.58
CA LEU A 163 8.13 -4.36 -14.90
C LEU A 163 8.50 -5.78 -14.48
N ALA A 164 9.78 -6.14 -14.46
CA ALA A 164 10.19 -7.53 -14.24
C ALA A 164 10.33 -7.90 -12.76
N PHE A 165 10.45 -6.91 -11.87
CA PHE A 165 10.75 -7.15 -10.45
C PHE A 165 9.68 -6.56 -9.52
N GLU A 166 9.36 -7.32 -8.48
CA GLU A 166 8.43 -6.90 -7.43
C GLU A 166 9.12 -6.10 -6.32
N HIS A 167 10.40 -6.38 -6.05
CA HIS A 167 11.15 -5.75 -4.97
C HIS A 167 11.64 -4.34 -5.35
N ASP A 168 11.41 -3.35 -4.49
CA ASP A 168 11.65 -1.93 -4.81
C ASP A 168 13.15 -1.57 -4.99
N LEU A 169 14.08 -2.26 -4.31
CA LEU A 169 15.53 -2.19 -4.63
C LEU A 169 15.87 -2.45 -6.09
N LEU A 170 15.08 -3.24 -6.81
CA LEU A 170 15.31 -3.56 -8.22
C LEU A 170 14.54 -2.63 -9.15
N ARG A 171 13.61 -1.83 -8.63
CA ARG A 171 12.84 -0.84 -9.40
C ARG A 171 13.58 0.48 -9.43
N LEU A 172 14.04 0.87 -10.62
CA LEU A 172 14.89 2.03 -10.78
C LEU A 172 14.14 3.34 -10.53
N GLY A 173 14.77 4.22 -9.74
CA GLY A 173 14.38 5.63 -9.62
C GLY A 173 13.54 5.96 -8.40
N ALA A 174 13.64 5.16 -7.32
CA ALA A 174 12.91 5.32 -6.05
C ALA A 174 11.41 5.64 -6.27
N PRO A 175 10.53 4.61 -6.34
CA PRO A 175 9.12 4.80 -6.60
C PRO A 175 8.52 5.92 -5.76
N ILE A 176 7.67 6.74 -6.38
CA ILE A 176 7.00 7.84 -5.68
C ILE A 176 6.22 7.24 -4.51
N PRO A 177 6.50 7.65 -3.26
CA PRO A 177 5.87 7.05 -2.10
C PRO A 177 4.37 7.38 -2.15
N PRO A 178 3.50 6.41 -1.83
CA PRO A 178 2.07 6.67 -1.80
C PRO A 178 1.74 7.65 -0.66
N ALA A 179 0.75 8.50 -0.88
CA ALA A 179 0.28 9.48 0.10
C ALA A 179 -1.20 9.24 0.45
N SER A 180 -1.57 9.57 1.69
CA SER A 180 -2.94 9.64 2.22
C SER A 180 -3.21 11.02 2.82
N GLY A 181 -4.47 11.43 2.95
CA GLY A 181 -4.84 12.62 3.73
C GLY A 181 -4.65 12.42 5.25
N MET A 182 -4.78 11.18 5.73
CA MET A 182 -4.75 10.78 7.14
C MET A 182 -3.34 10.66 7.72
N ASN A 183 -2.34 10.30 6.90
CA ASN A 183 -0.95 10.08 7.34
C ASN A 183 0.10 10.75 6.43
N GLY A 184 -0.30 11.46 5.37
CA GLY A 184 0.65 11.94 4.37
C GLY A 184 1.44 10.80 3.74
N PHE A 185 2.77 10.92 3.72
CA PHE A 185 3.69 9.90 3.18
C PHE A 185 4.13 8.84 4.20
N GLU A 186 3.70 8.91 5.46
CA GLU A 186 4.06 7.88 6.44
C GLU A 186 3.26 6.58 6.19
N PRO A 187 3.84 5.37 6.33
CA PRO A 187 5.17 5.08 6.86
C PRO A 187 6.28 4.99 5.79
N PHE A 188 6.05 5.52 4.59
CA PHE A 188 6.90 5.31 3.41
C PHE A 188 8.09 6.28 3.33
N LEU A 189 8.12 7.35 4.13
CA LEU A 189 9.08 8.44 3.96
C LEU A 189 10.54 8.03 4.17
N ALA A 190 10.87 7.43 5.31
CA ALA A 190 12.22 6.92 5.57
C ALA A 190 12.65 5.78 4.60
N PRO A 191 11.80 4.78 4.32
CA PRO A 191 12.00 3.80 3.24
C PRO A 191 12.37 4.45 1.89
N TRP A 192 11.57 5.41 1.44
CA TRP A 192 11.75 6.13 0.20
C TRP A 192 13.07 6.93 0.18
N ALA A 193 13.40 7.63 1.27
CA ALA A 193 14.64 8.40 1.35
C ALA A 193 15.88 7.49 1.25
N ALA A 194 15.88 6.33 1.92
CA ALA A 194 16.95 5.35 1.82
C ALA A 194 17.08 4.81 0.38
N LEU A 195 15.96 4.52 -0.27
CA LEU A 195 15.95 4.06 -1.67
C LEU A 195 16.40 5.15 -2.64
N GLY A 196 16.06 6.42 -2.37
CA GLY A 196 16.55 7.58 -3.10
C GLY A 196 18.07 7.71 -2.99
N ILE A 197 18.64 7.55 -1.80
CA ILE A 197 20.10 7.55 -1.55
C ILE A 197 20.76 6.38 -2.29
N TYR A 198 20.17 5.19 -2.20
CA TYR A 198 20.62 3.99 -2.91
C TYR A 198 20.72 4.25 -4.42
N TRP A 199 19.64 4.67 -5.06
CA TRP A 199 19.64 4.89 -6.51
C TRP A 199 20.47 6.10 -6.95
N THR A 200 20.57 7.15 -6.13
CA THR A 200 21.48 8.28 -6.42
C THR A 200 22.92 7.79 -6.45
N SER A 201 23.29 7.00 -5.44
CA SER A 201 24.62 6.43 -5.33
C SER A 201 24.93 5.49 -6.51
N CYS A 202 24.01 4.61 -6.86
CA CYS A 202 24.12 3.74 -8.03
C CYS A 202 24.30 4.54 -9.33
N CYS A 203 23.50 5.59 -9.54
CA CYS A 203 23.61 6.44 -10.72
C CYS A 203 24.94 7.19 -10.81
N ILE A 204 25.49 7.64 -9.67
CA ILE A 204 26.83 8.26 -9.62
C ILE A 204 27.90 7.26 -10.04
N LEU A 205 27.83 6.00 -9.57
CA LEU A 205 28.74 4.94 -9.98
C LEU A 205 28.62 4.64 -11.49
N LEU A 206 27.40 4.58 -12.02
CA LEU A 206 27.15 4.38 -13.45
C LEU A 206 27.67 5.55 -14.30
N LEU A 207 27.51 6.81 -13.85
CA LEU A 207 28.07 7.97 -14.51
C LEU A 207 29.61 7.96 -14.48
N ALA A 208 30.22 7.52 -13.37
CA ALA A 208 31.67 7.36 -13.28
C ALA A 208 32.19 6.28 -14.25
N ALA A 209 31.49 5.14 -14.35
CA ALA A 209 31.79 4.10 -15.33
C ALA A 209 31.61 4.61 -16.77
N GLY A 210 30.50 5.29 -17.06
CA GLY A 210 30.23 5.91 -18.35
C GLY A 210 31.29 6.93 -18.75
N ARG A 211 31.70 7.80 -17.81
CA ARG A 211 32.83 8.73 -17.99
C ARG A 211 34.11 8.00 -18.36
N TRP A 212 34.44 6.94 -17.65
CA TRP A 212 35.67 6.18 -17.89
C TRP A 212 35.69 5.54 -19.28
N VAL A 213 34.57 4.93 -19.69
CA VAL A 213 34.41 4.34 -21.04
C VAL A 213 34.48 5.41 -22.13
N ALA A 214 33.76 6.52 -21.98
CA ALA A 214 33.74 7.61 -22.95
C ALA A 214 35.13 8.22 -23.17
N LEU A 215 35.89 8.45 -22.09
CA LEU A 215 37.24 9.01 -22.17
C LEU A 215 38.24 8.04 -22.79
N ARG A 216 38.14 6.72 -22.51
CA ARG A 216 38.98 5.71 -23.17
C ARG A 216 38.75 5.66 -24.68
N ARG A 217 37.49 5.76 -25.12
CA ARG A 217 37.15 5.82 -26.55
C ARG A 217 37.76 7.04 -27.26
N GLY A 218 37.86 8.17 -26.56
CA GLY A 218 38.36 9.42 -27.15
C GLY A 218 39.87 9.66 -27.04
N ARG A 219 40.57 9.05 -26.07
CA ARG A 219 41.98 9.37 -25.76
C ARG A 219 42.96 8.19 -25.77
N GLY A 220 42.50 6.94 -25.94
CA GLY A 220 43.38 5.76 -25.97
C GLY A 220 43.92 5.32 -24.60
N ASP A 221 44.19 6.24 -23.68
CA ASP A 221 44.70 5.95 -22.33
C ASP A 221 43.61 5.87 -21.26
N ALA A 222 43.89 5.11 -20.18
CA ALA A 222 43.01 5.03 -19.02
C ALA A 222 42.95 6.39 -18.29
N PRO A 223 41.76 7.02 -18.17
CA PRO A 223 41.65 8.31 -17.53
C PRO A 223 41.91 8.19 -16.03
N ARG A 224 42.88 8.96 -15.51
CA ARG A 224 43.11 9.08 -14.06
C ARG A 224 41.93 9.81 -13.41
N LEU A 225 41.40 9.27 -12.31
CA LEU A 225 40.45 10.01 -11.46
C LEU A 225 41.23 11.05 -10.64
N GLY A 226 40.77 12.30 -10.65
CA GLY A 226 41.24 13.29 -9.68
C GLY A 226 40.77 12.91 -8.27
N SER A 227 41.48 13.39 -7.24
CA SER A 227 41.17 13.10 -5.82
C SER A 227 39.70 13.31 -5.45
N ASN A 228 39.08 14.39 -5.93
CA ASN A 228 37.68 14.70 -5.66
C ASN A 228 36.71 13.71 -6.33
N ALA A 229 37.01 13.30 -7.57
CA ALA A 229 36.19 12.30 -8.26
C ALA A 229 36.35 10.91 -7.62
N PHE A 230 37.55 10.59 -7.16
CA PHE A 230 37.82 9.36 -6.41
C PHE A 230 37.03 9.32 -5.11
N ALA A 231 37.09 10.40 -4.31
CA ALA A 231 36.31 10.52 -3.08
C ALA A 231 34.80 10.40 -3.34
N ALA A 232 34.27 11.04 -4.39
CA ALA A 232 32.85 10.97 -4.74
C ALA A 232 32.40 9.54 -5.13
N VAL A 233 33.22 8.81 -5.89
CA VAL A 233 32.91 7.42 -6.29
C VAL A 233 32.94 6.48 -5.10
N TRP A 234 33.94 6.59 -4.23
CA TRP A 234 34.02 5.76 -3.02
C TRP A 234 32.93 6.10 -2.00
N GLY A 235 32.63 7.39 -1.83
CA GLY A 235 31.51 7.84 -1.00
C GLY A 235 30.17 7.32 -1.51
N ALA A 236 29.93 7.37 -2.83
CA ALA A 236 28.76 6.75 -3.44
C ALA A 236 28.75 5.22 -3.26
N GLY A 237 29.89 4.54 -3.40
CA GLY A 237 29.99 3.11 -3.13
C GLY A 237 29.60 2.74 -1.69
N ALA A 238 30.12 3.46 -0.71
CA ALA A 238 29.78 3.28 0.70
C ALA A 238 28.30 3.57 0.97
N ALA A 239 27.77 4.69 0.46
CA ALA A 239 26.37 5.05 0.60
C ALA A 239 25.43 4.02 -0.04
N TRP A 240 25.78 3.49 -1.21
CA TRP A 240 25.04 2.44 -1.90
C TRP A 240 24.95 1.15 -1.06
N VAL A 241 26.08 0.69 -0.50
CA VAL A 241 26.12 -0.50 0.35
C VAL A 241 25.36 -0.28 1.66
N VAL A 242 25.56 0.84 2.34
CA VAL A 242 24.91 1.12 3.63
C VAL A 242 23.40 1.25 3.47
N SER A 243 22.94 2.04 2.49
CA SER A 243 21.51 2.20 2.18
C SER A 243 20.88 0.87 1.74
N GLY A 244 21.55 0.10 0.89
CA GLY A 244 21.08 -1.22 0.46
C GLY A 244 20.98 -2.22 1.61
N ALA A 245 21.99 -2.28 2.49
CA ALA A 245 21.97 -3.14 3.67
C ALA A 245 20.86 -2.75 4.66
N TRP A 246 20.64 -1.45 4.87
CA TRP A 246 19.54 -0.97 5.72
C TRP A 246 18.17 -1.35 5.16
N ILE A 247 17.97 -1.18 3.84
CA ILE A 247 16.73 -1.58 3.15
C ILE A 247 16.51 -3.10 3.26
N LEU A 248 17.53 -3.91 2.99
CA LEU A 248 17.44 -5.37 3.07
C LEU A 248 17.14 -5.85 4.50
N HIS A 249 17.80 -5.27 5.50
CA HIS A 249 17.55 -5.61 6.90
C HIS A 249 16.14 -5.19 7.36
N GLY A 250 15.66 -4.03 6.89
CA GLY A 250 14.28 -3.60 7.12
C GLY A 250 13.24 -4.37 6.31
N ALA A 251 13.64 -4.94 5.17
CA ALA A 251 12.79 -5.81 4.36
C ALA A 251 12.63 -7.17 5.03
N ASP A 252 13.68 -7.82 5.52
CA ASP A 252 13.59 -9.15 6.16
C ASP A 252 12.56 -9.22 7.32
N ASP A 253 12.37 -8.12 8.05
CA ASP A 253 11.38 -8.00 9.12
C ASP A 253 9.93 -7.75 8.60
N ALA A 254 9.76 -7.08 7.46
CA ALA A 254 8.46 -6.85 6.80
C ALA A 254 8.06 -7.97 5.81
N PHE A 255 9.03 -8.78 5.34
CA PHE A 255 8.87 -9.75 4.26
C PHE A 255 8.40 -11.13 4.72
N ALA A 256 7.81 -11.20 5.90
CA ALA A 256 7.07 -12.39 6.32
C ALA A 256 5.71 -12.53 5.59
N THR A 257 5.35 -11.62 4.66
CA THR A 257 4.09 -11.67 3.90
C THR A 257 4.26 -11.70 2.38
N ARG A 258 3.66 -12.76 1.82
CA ARG A 258 3.52 -13.21 0.43
C ARG A 258 3.10 -12.12 -0.58
N PRO A 259 3.37 -12.32 -1.89
CA PRO A 259 2.71 -11.57 -2.95
C PRO A 259 1.18 -11.69 -2.82
N ALA A 260 0.48 -10.54 -2.83
CA ALA A 260 -0.98 -10.50 -2.86
C ALA A 260 -1.50 -11.07 -4.19
N GLY A 261 -1.83 -12.35 -4.18
CA GLY A 261 -2.37 -13.05 -5.34
C GLY A 261 -2.52 -14.55 -5.15
N GLN A 262 -1.72 -15.17 -4.28
CA GLN A 262 -1.96 -16.55 -3.87
C GLN A 262 -2.66 -16.57 -2.52
N PRO A 263 -3.94 -17.01 -2.43
CA PRO A 263 -4.44 -17.50 -1.15
C PRO A 263 -3.46 -18.58 -0.67
N GLY A 264 -3.19 -18.67 0.63
CA GLY A 264 -2.20 -19.60 1.22
C GLY A 264 -2.44 -21.10 0.95
N VAL A 265 -3.36 -21.42 0.05
CA VAL A 265 -3.81 -22.72 -0.44
C VAL A 265 -2.67 -23.54 -1.06
N ASP A 266 -1.74 -22.92 -1.80
CA ASP A 266 -0.73 -23.67 -2.56
C ASP A 266 0.39 -24.30 -1.72
N ARG A 267 0.69 -23.76 -0.52
CA ARG A 267 1.81 -24.26 0.29
C ARG A 267 1.46 -25.54 1.08
N PHE A 268 0.18 -25.76 1.36
CA PHE A 268 -0.29 -26.87 2.20
C PHE A 268 -1.41 -27.70 1.53
N THR A 269 -1.36 -27.85 0.21
CA THR A 269 -2.34 -28.62 -0.59
C THR A 269 -2.51 -30.06 -0.10
N THR A 270 -1.46 -30.67 0.47
CA THR A 270 -1.48 -32.01 1.05
C THR A 270 -2.30 -32.11 2.33
N VAL A 271 -2.41 -31.02 3.10
CA VAL A 271 -3.14 -30.94 4.39
C VAL A 271 -4.54 -30.33 4.23
N ALA A 272 -4.79 -29.61 3.13
CA ALA A 272 -6.07 -28.95 2.84
C ALA A 272 -7.29 -29.91 2.78
N LYS A 273 -7.05 -31.21 2.60
CA LYS A 273 -8.10 -32.25 2.55
C LYS A 273 -8.38 -32.92 3.90
N VAL A 274 -7.62 -32.58 4.96
CA VAL A 274 -7.81 -33.19 6.28
C VAL A 274 -9.07 -32.62 6.93
N PRO A 275 -9.96 -33.45 7.51
CA PRO A 275 -11.11 -33.00 8.30
C PRO A 275 -10.68 -31.99 9.37
N GLN A 276 -11.29 -30.80 9.41
CA GLN A 276 -11.00 -29.76 10.39
C GLN A 276 -12.30 -29.18 10.97
N PRO A 277 -12.31 -28.78 12.25
CA PRO A 277 -13.49 -28.18 12.86
C PRO A 277 -13.73 -26.76 12.33
N VAL A 278 -14.91 -26.22 12.61
CA VAL A 278 -15.27 -24.84 12.28
C VAL A 278 -15.47 -24.01 13.55
N TYR A 279 -15.26 -22.70 13.45
CA TYR A 279 -15.54 -21.79 14.57
C TYR A 279 -17.03 -21.73 14.89
N SER A 280 -17.34 -21.53 16.17
CA SER A 280 -18.70 -21.28 16.65
C SER A 280 -18.80 -20.03 17.53
N ARG A 281 -17.70 -19.67 18.22
CA ARG A 281 -17.59 -18.47 19.05
C ARG A 281 -16.16 -17.94 19.07
N LEU A 282 -16.02 -16.62 19.10
CA LEU A 282 -14.75 -15.91 19.28
C LEU A 282 -14.93 -14.80 20.33
N ASP A 283 -14.18 -14.89 21.43
CA ASP A 283 -13.99 -13.82 22.40
C ASP A 283 -12.55 -13.29 22.25
N LEU A 284 -12.41 -12.08 21.71
CA LEU A 284 -11.15 -11.47 21.31
C LEU A 284 -10.79 -10.28 22.21
N ALA A 285 -9.52 -10.17 22.60
CA ALA A 285 -8.95 -9.03 23.29
C ALA A 285 -7.70 -8.57 22.52
N LEU A 286 -7.74 -7.34 22.00
CA LEU A 286 -6.67 -6.75 21.21
C LEU A 286 -6.11 -5.53 21.91
N ASP A 287 -4.78 -5.46 21.99
CA ASP A 287 -4.06 -4.25 22.39
C ASP A 287 -3.24 -3.76 21.20
N LEU A 288 -3.76 -2.73 20.53
CA LEU A 288 -3.12 -2.03 19.42
C LEU A 288 -2.20 -0.95 20.00
N SER A 289 -0.95 -0.90 19.57
CA SER A 289 -0.04 0.20 19.90
C SER A 289 0.50 0.80 18.59
N PRO A 290 -0.33 1.60 17.89
CA PRO A 290 -0.08 2.04 16.52
C PRO A 290 1.27 2.76 16.30
N GLU A 291 1.67 3.63 17.23
CA GLU A 291 2.87 4.46 17.12
C GLU A 291 4.15 3.63 17.19
N SER A 292 4.13 2.58 18.01
CA SER A 292 5.24 1.63 18.16
C SER A 292 5.10 0.41 17.24
N LYS A 293 4.06 0.37 16.40
CA LYS A 293 3.73 -0.75 15.50
C LYS A 293 3.70 -2.10 16.22
N ARG A 294 3.20 -2.13 17.46
CA ARG A 294 3.06 -3.35 18.28
C ARG A 294 1.61 -3.78 18.38
N LEU A 295 1.40 -5.09 18.36
CA LEU A 295 0.10 -5.72 18.46
C LEU A 295 0.18 -6.88 19.44
N ALA A 296 -0.76 -6.94 20.37
CA ALA A 296 -1.03 -8.15 21.16
C ALA A 296 -2.48 -8.58 20.93
N SER A 297 -2.66 -9.86 20.65
CA SER A 297 -3.96 -10.48 20.40
C SER A 297 -4.13 -11.68 21.31
N ARG A 298 -5.13 -11.62 22.18
CA ARG A 298 -5.44 -12.64 23.17
C ARG A 298 -6.88 -13.05 23.02
N GLY A 299 -7.20 -14.30 23.25
CA GLY A 299 -8.60 -14.69 23.15
C GLY A 299 -8.88 -16.15 23.41
N THR A 300 -10.16 -16.45 23.34
CA THR A 300 -10.70 -17.80 23.40
C THR A 300 -11.56 -18.00 22.16
N MET A 301 -11.37 -19.12 21.49
CA MET A 301 -12.26 -19.60 20.43
C MET A 301 -12.88 -20.93 20.83
N ILE A 302 -14.16 -21.11 20.47
CA ILE A 302 -14.84 -22.40 20.56
C ILE A 302 -15.00 -22.94 19.15
N VAL A 303 -14.46 -24.13 18.93
CA VAL A 303 -14.51 -24.85 17.66
C VAL A 303 -15.48 -26.01 17.79
N ARG A 304 -16.20 -26.35 16.72
CA ARG A 304 -17.15 -27.46 16.66
C ARG A 304 -16.80 -28.36 15.50
N ASN A 305 -16.89 -29.68 15.68
CA ASN A 305 -16.84 -30.61 14.56
C ASN A 305 -18.19 -30.61 13.81
N PRO A 306 -18.28 -30.07 12.58
CA PRO A 306 -19.52 -30.10 11.81
C PRO A 306 -19.69 -31.38 10.99
N LEU A 307 -18.69 -32.28 11.01
CA LEU A 307 -18.61 -33.46 10.15
C LEU A 307 -19.14 -34.69 10.86
N ASP A 308 -19.52 -35.70 10.09
CA ASP A 308 -19.95 -37.02 10.60
C ASP A 308 -18.78 -37.98 10.86
N VAL A 309 -17.55 -37.46 10.91
CA VAL A 309 -16.34 -38.23 11.20
C VAL A 309 -15.55 -37.62 12.36
N PRO A 310 -14.92 -38.43 13.23
CA PRO A 310 -14.07 -37.91 14.31
C PRO A 310 -12.83 -37.19 13.76
N ILE A 311 -12.42 -36.11 14.43
CA ILE A 311 -11.24 -35.32 14.04
C ILE A 311 -10.11 -35.58 15.05
N PRO A 312 -9.03 -36.28 14.67
CA PRO A 312 -7.90 -36.56 15.57
C PRO A 312 -6.81 -35.48 15.56
N ASP A 313 -6.69 -34.71 14.48
CA ASP A 313 -5.62 -33.73 14.27
C ASP A 313 -6.17 -32.31 14.08
N LEU A 314 -5.51 -31.32 14.66
CA LEU A 314 -5.80 -29.90 14.45
C LEU A 314 -4.62 -29.19 13.80
N TYR A 315 -4.94 -28.34 12.84
CA TYR A 315 -3.99 -27.48 12.17
C TYR A 315 -4.36 -26.03 12.44
N PHE A 316 -3.37 -25.24 12.84
CA PHE A 316 -3.51 -23.80 12.99
C PHE A 316 -2.46 -23.09 12.14
N VAL A 317 -2.89 -22.14 11.32
CA VAL A 317 -2.01 -21.18 10.66
C VAL A 317 -1.99 -19.91 11.51
N VAL A 318 -0.82 -19.55 12.02
CA VAL A 318 -0.62 -18.34 12.83
C VAL A 318 -0.31 -17.17 11.89
N PRO A 319 -1.05 -16.05 11.96
CA PRO A 319 -0.81 -14.93 11.08
C PRO A 319 0.53 -14.27 11.37
N ARG A 320 1.33 -14.02 10.34
CA ARG A 320 2.57 -13.23 10.45
C ARG A 320 2.24 -11.73 10.44
N PRO A 321 2.97 -10.88 11.21
CA PRO A 321 4.18 -11.18 11.97
C PRO A 321 3.92 -11.52 13.46
N LEU A 322 2.76 -12.09 13.81
CA LEU A 322 2.51 -12.46 15.21
C LEU A 322 3.25 -13.76 15.57
N GLU A 323 3.89 -13.73 16.75
CA GLU A 323 4.51 -14.87 17.39
C GLU A 323 3.58 -15.44 18.46
N VAL A 324 3.64 -16.74 18.67
CA VAL A 324 2.83 -17.44 19.67
C VAL A 324 3.53 -17.35 21.03
N ASN A 325 2.96 -16.57 21.94
CA ASN A 325 3.32 -16.61 23.36
C ASN A 325 2.64 -17.81 24.05
N ALA A 326 1.36 -18.05 23.72
CA ALA A 326 0.62 -19.25 24.14
C ALA A 326 -0.40 -19.66 23.08
N LEU A 327 -0.55 -20.97 22.86
CA LEU A 327 -1.63 -21.57 22.09
C LEU A 327 -2.04 -22.86 22.80
N THR A 328 -3.05 -22.76 23.65
CA THR A 328 -3.45 -23.79 24.60
C THR A 328 -4.66 -24.54 24.06
N VAL A 329 -4.49 -25.85 23.92
CA VAL A 329 -5.51 -26.80 23.49
C VAL A 329 -5.25 -28.13 24.18
N THR A 330 -6.30 -28.92 24.47
CA THR A 330 -6.17 -30.27 25.05
C THR A 330 -5.66 -31.27 24.00
N ALA A 331 -4.41 -31.11 23.59
CA ALA A 331 -3.77 -31.85 22.50
C ALA A 331 -2.24 -31.84 22.66
N ASP A 332 -1.57 -32.85 22.11
CA ASP A 332 -0.12 -32.90 22.02
C ASP A 332 0.37 -32.17 20.75
N LEU A 333 1.35 -31.27 20.90
CA LEU A 333 1.96 -30.59 19.77
C LEU A 333 2.86 -31.57 18.99
N LEU A 334 2.49 -31.87 17.74
CA LEU A 334 3.24 -32.79 16.88
C LEU A 334 4.37 -32.13 16.09
N GLY A 335 4.37 -30.81 15.95
CA GLY A 335 5.39 -30.08 15.21
C GLY A 335 4.92 -28.75 14.62
N ARG A 336 5.87 -28.00 14.07
CA ARG A 336 5.68 -26.69 13.43
C ARG A 336 6.40 -26.66 12.09
N ASP A 337 5.74 -26.16 11.06
CA ASP A 337 6.35 -25.89 9.74
C ASP A 337 6.03 -24.46 9.34
N GLY A 338 6.97 -23.54 9.59
CA GLY A 338 6.77 -22.12 9.37
C GLY A 338 5.64 -21.53 10.21
N ASP A 339 4.57 -21.08 9.55
CA ASP A 339 3.35 -20.54 10.16
C ASP A 339 2.31 -21.61 10.53
N LEU A 340 2.52 -22.88 10.14
CA LEU A 340 1.61 -23.99 10.41
C LEU A 340 1.99 -24.76 11.69
N TRP A 341 1.01 -24.93 12.56
CA TRP A 341 1.11 -25.66 13.82
C TRP A 341 0.20 -26.87 13.78
N ARG A 342 0.75 -28.05 14.10
CA ARG A 342 0.01 -29.32 14.07
C ARG A 342 -0.11 -29.93 15.46
N TYR A 343 -1.32 -30.28 15.84
CA TYR A 343 -1.65 -30.89 17.13
C TYR A 343 -2.39 -32.22 16.93
N ARG A 344 -2.13 -33.19 17.82
CA ARG A 344 -2.86 -34.46 17.95
C ARG A 344 -3.73 -34.36 19.19
N LEU A 345 -5.04 -34.45 19.01
CA LEU A 345 -5.96 -34.45 20.15
C LEU A 345 -5.80 -35.74 20.97
N ASN A 346 -5.79 -35.61 22.30
CA ASN A 346 -5.69 -36.75 23.21
C ASN A 346 -6.89 -37.70 23.05
N ARG A 347 -8.02 -37.14 22.65
CA ARG A 347 -9.23 -37.84 22.22
C ARG A 347 -9.74 -37.17 20.93
N PRO A 348 -10.01 -37.93 19.86
CA PRO A 348 -10.60 -37.37 18.65
C PRO A 348 -11.87 -36.57 18.97
N LEU A 349 -12.03 -35.41 18.33
CA LEU A 349 -13.21 -34.57 18.47
C LEU A 349 -14.39 -35.21 17.73
N GLU A 350 -15.38 -35.69 18.45
CA GLU A 350 -16.53 -36.42 17.88
C GLU A 350 -17.47 -35.50 17.09
N PRO A 351 -18.29 -36.04 16.16
CA PRO A 351 -19.31 -35.28 15.45
C PRO A 351 -20.18 -34.42 16.39
N GLY A 352 -20.25 -33.12 16.11
CA GLY A 352 -21.00 -32.15 16.91
C GLY A 352 -20.34 -31.70 18.22
N GLU A 353 -19.26 -32.35 18.66
CA GLU A 353 -18.51 -31.98 19.86
C GLU A 353 -17.80 -30.63 19.68
N THR A 354 -17.62 -29.92 20.80
CA THR A 354 -16.95 -28.62 20.85
C THR A 354 -15.66 -28.67 21.64
N LEU A 355 -14.68 -27.89 21.22
CA LEU A 355 -13.38 -27.76 21.88
C LEU A 355 -13.05 -26.29 22.11
N LYS A 356 -12.51 -25.99 23.29
CA LYS A 356 -12.00 -24.66 23.64
C LYS A 356 -10.53 -24.55 23.24
N VAL A 357 -10.18 -23.44 22.60
CA VAL A 357 -8.79 -23.09 22.27
C VAL A 357 -8.51 -21.69 22.78
N GLU A 358 -7.40 -21.52 23.48
CA GLU A 358 -6.95 -20.22 24.00
C GLU A 358 -5.65 -19.81 23.31
N PHE A 359 -5.49 -18.52 23.04
CA PHE A 359 -4.30 -18.00 22.39
C PHE A 359 -3.82 -16.68 23.00
N ASP A 360 -2.51 -16.47 23.00
CA ASP A 360 -1.80 -15.21 23.24
C ASP A 360 -0.76 -15.07 22.13
N LEU A 361 -1.03 -14.15 21.21
CA LEU A 361 -0.19 -13.82 20.08
C LEU A 361 0.36 -12.41 20.25
N ARG A 362 1.64 -12.21 19.97
CA ARG A 362 2.29 -10.89 20.08
C ARG A 362 3.21 -10.66 18.92
N GLY A 363 3.28 -9.44 18.42
CA GLY A 363 4.20 -9.12 17.35
C GLY A 363 4.45 -7.64 17.22
N THR A 364 5.51 -7.33 16.49
CA THR A 364 5.84 -5.98 16.06
C THR A 364 5.94 -5.99 14.56
N THR A 365 5.18 -5.14 13.87
CA THR A 365 5.34 -4.98 12.42
C THR A 365 6.53 -4.05 12.19
N ARG A 366 7.74 -4.62 12.14
CA ARG A 366 8.94 -3.92 11.70
C ARG A 366 9.03 -3.99 10.18
N GLY A 367 9.47 -2.91 9.55
CA GLY A 367 9.95 -2.97 8.17
C GLY A 367 9.24 -2.08 7.15
N LEU A 368 9.89 -1.99 5.99
CA LEU A 368 9.50 -1.18 4.84
C LEU A 368 8.18 -1.67 4.24
N VAL A 369 7.41 -0.72 3.71
CA VAL A 369 6.01 -0.89 3.29
C VAL A 369 5.90 -1.45 1.85
N ASP A 370 6.89 -2.22 1.42
CA ASP A 370 7.21 -2.42 -0.01
C ASP A 370 6.41 -3.54 -0.70
N ALA A 371 5.45 -4.18 -0.02
CA ALA A 371 4.64 -5.23 -0.62
C ALA A 371 3.20 -4.77 -0.92
N PRO A 372 2.60 -5.18 -2.07
CA PRO A 372 1.15 -5.18 -2.22
C PRO A 372 0.58 -6.08 -1.11
N GLY A 373 0.11 -5.49 -0.02
CA GLY A 373 -0.27 -6.19 1.22
C GLY A 373 0.37 -5.66 2.52
N GLY A 374 1.33 -4.72 2.44
CA GLY A 374 2.09 -4.17 3.57
C GLY A 374 1.40 -3.07 4.40
N THR A 375 1.74 -3.09 5.70
CA THR A 375 1.35 -2.24 6.86
C THR A 375 -0.14 -1.92 7.03
N ARG A 376 -0.84 -2.83 7.72
CA ARG A 376 -2.21 -2.68 8.21
C ARG A 376 -2.33 -2.01 9.58
N LEU A 377 -1.22 -1.96 10.34
CA LEU A 377 -1.11 -1.28 11.63
C LEU A 377 -0.44 0.09 11.43
N LEU A 378 -1.26 1.13 11.33
CA LEU A 378 -0.85 2.50 11.03
C LEU A 378 -1.13 3.42 12.20
N ALA A 379 -0.26 4.42 12.41
CA ALA A 379 -0.38 5.42 13.46
C ALA A 379 -1.70 6.22 13.37
N ASN A 380 -2.30 6.34 12.19
CA ASN A 380 -3.68 6.79 11.99
C ASN A 380 -4.32 5.93 10.89
N GLY A 381 -5.47 5.30 11.14
CA GLY A 381 -6.13 4.48 10.12
C GLY A 381 -5.60 3.05 10.03
N THR A 382 -5.36 2.42 11.18
CA THR A 382 -5.15 0.96 11.27
C THR A 382 -6.37 0.23 10.72
N PHE A 383 -6.14 -0.77 9.87
CA PHE A 383 -7.16 -1.66 9.29
C PHE A 383 -6.67 -3.10 9.35
N LEU A 384 -7.21 -3.87 10.28
CA LEU A 384 -6.95 -5.29 10.46
C LEU A 384 -8.23 -6.09 10.23
N THR A 385 -8.07 -7.38 10.04
CA THR A 385 -9.17 -8.35 10.07
C THR A 385 -8.88 -9.41 11.12
N THR A 386 -9.87 -10.21 11.48
CA THR A 386 -9.63 -11.39 12.33
C THR A 386 -8.56 -12.31 11.73
N ALA A 387 -8.47 -12.43 10.41
CA ALA A 387 -7.42 -13.19 9.74
C ALA A 387 -5.99 -12.70 10.03
N ASP A 388 -5.84 -11.45 10.45
CA ASP A 388 -4.53 -10.85 10.79
C ASP A 388 -4.17 -11.04 12.26
N VAL A 389 -5.13 -11.41 13.11
CA VAL A 389 -4.98 -11.33 14.57
C VAL A 389 -5.35 -12.60 15.33
N VAL A 390 -5.95 -13.61 14.69
CA VAL A 390 -6.24 -14.90 15.33
C VAL A 390 -5.58 -16.08 14.60
N PRO A 391 -5.21 -17.16 15.30
CA PRO A 391 -4.81 -18.40 14.64
C PRO A 391 -5.98 -18.93 13.80
N THR A 392 -5.74 -19.25 12.53
CA THR A 392 -6.78 -19.80 11.66
C THR A 392 -6.72 -21.33 11.59
N ILE A 393 -7.84 -22.01 11.86
CA ILE A 393 -8.01 -23.47 11.75
C ILE A 393 -7.88 -23.92 10.29
N GLY A 394 -7.23 -25.07 10.11
CA GLY A 394 -6.94 -25.66 8.80
C GLY A 394 -5.85 -24.89 8.07
N THR A 395 -5.87 -24.95 6.74
CA THR A 395 -4.82 -24.36 5.90
C THR A 395 -5.32 -23.24 4.98
N GLY A 396 -6.62 -22.91 5.05
CA GLY A 396 -7.24 -21.90 4.18
C GLY A 396 -6.99 -20.44 4.58
N GLY A 397 -6.36 -20.17 5.74
CA GLY A 397 -6.08 -18.81 6.19
C GLY A 397 -7.31 -17.91 6.20
N SER A 398 -7.24 -16.74 5.55
CA SER A 398 -8.38 -15.83 5.42
C SER A 398 -9.57 -16.44 4.66
N LEU A 399 -9.34 -17.32 3.67
CA LEU A 399 -10.41 -17.99 2.95
C LEU A 399 -11.22 -18.89 3.88
N ALA A 400 -10.56 -19.56 4.84
CA ALA A 400 -11.25 -20.39 5.82
C ALA A 400 -12.23 -19.57 6.67
N LEU A 401 -11.86 -18.35 7.05
CA LEU A 401 -12.75 -17.42 7.76
C LEU A 401 -13.85 -16.86 6.84
N GLN A 402 -13.58 -16.63 5.55
CA GLN A 402 -14.60 -16.16 4.61
C GLN A 402 -15.69 -17.20 4.34
N THR A 403 -15.32 -18.48 4.32
CA THR A 403 -16.26 -19.57 4.00
C THR A 403 -16.89 -20.22 5.22
N ALA A 404 -16.43 -19.89 6.43
CA ALA A 404 -16.92 -20.48 7.66
C ALA A 404 -18.36 -20.02 8.01
N PRO A 405 -19.13 -20.86 8.74
CA PRO A 405 -20.41 -20.47 9.28
C PRO A 405 -20.32 -19.24 10.21
N PRO A 406 -21.40 -18.45 10.34
CA PRO A 406 -21.45 -17.34 11.30
C PRO A 406 -21.22 -17.78 12.75
N ILE A 407 -20.55 -16.92 13.54
CA ILE A 407 -20.14 -17.17 14.92
C ILE A 407 -20.64 -16.11 15.89
N ARG A 408 -20.80 -16.46 17.17
CA ARG A 408 -20.91 -15.44 18.22
C ARG A 408 -19.59 -14.69 18.37
N PHE A 409 -19.65 -13.36 18.36
CA PHE A 409 -18.46 -12.51 18.36
C PHE A 409 -18.49 -11.50 19.50
N ARG A 410 -17.40 -11.44 20.27
CA ARG A 410 -17.14 -10.39 21.24
C ARG A 410 -15.70 -9.92 21.08
N ALA A 411 -15.48 -8.61 21.12
CA ALA A 411 -14.17 -8.03 20.99
C ALA A 411 -13.97 -6.90 22.01
N ARG A 412 -12.85 -6.95 22.76
CA ARG A 412 -12.32 -5.82 23.51
C ARG A 412 -11.10 -5.29 22.78
N ILE A 413 -11.10 -4.02 22.40
CA ILE A 413 -10.00 -3.41 21.65
C ILE A 413 -9.48 -2.22 22.44
N GLY A 414 -8.22 -2.29 22.85
CA GLY A 414 -7.46 -1.21 23.45
C GLY A 414 -6.56 -0.54 22.41
N THR A 415 -6.57 0.79 22.34
CA THR A 415 -5.75 1.58 21.42
C THR A 415 -5.24 2.87 22.09
N SER A 416 -4.55 3.72 21.34
CA SER A 416 -4.07 5.02 21.81
C SER A 416 -5.21 5.91 22.30
N LEU A 417 -4.96 6.71 23.34
CA LEU A 417 -5.99 7.51 24.03
C LEU A 417 -6.76 8.49 23.12
N ASN A 418 -6.13 8.96 22.05
CA ASN A 418 -6.72 9.88 21.07
C ASN A 418 -7.36 9.16 19.86
N GLN A 419 -7.46 7.83 19.89
CA GLN A 419 -8.04 7.03 18.82
C GLN A 419 -9.35 6.36 19.24
N ILE A 420 -10.17 6.07 18.25
CA ILE A 420 -11.39 5.30 18.39
C ILE A 420 -11.18 3.97 17.65
N ALA A 421 -11.35 2.86 18.36
CA ALA A 421 -11.36 1.54 17.76
C ALA A 421 -12.78 1.15 17.35
N VAL A 422 -12.95 0.57 16.16
CA VAL A 422 -14.26 0.19 15.60
C VAL A 422 -14.18 -1.23 15.04
N THR A 423 -15.19 -2.05 15.31
CA THR A 423 -15.36 -3.39 14.72
C THR A 423 -16.84 -3.75 14.61
N GLU A 424 -17.13 -4.96 14.17
CA GLU A 424 -18.47 -5.51 14.00
C GLU A 424 -19.18 -5.70 15.37
N GLY A 425 -20.52 -5.64 15.37
CA GLY A 425 -21.34 -5.76 16.59
C GLY A 425 -21.75 -4.42 17.19
N TYR A 426 -22.37 -4.43 18.37
CA TYR A 426 -22.79 -3.22 19.08
C TYR A 426 -21.74 -2.82 20.12
N LEU A 427 -21.47 -1.51 20.22
CA LEU A 427 -20.60 -0.98 21.27
C LEU A 427 -21.33 -1.14 22.60
N VAL A 428 -20.82 -2.01 23.47
CA VAL A 428 -21.35 -2.27 24.81
C VAL A 428 -20.88 -1.18 25.78
N ARG A 429 -19.60 -0.83 25.72
CA ARG A 429 -19.00 0.24 26.51
C ARG A 429 -17.69 0.72 25.92
N SER A 430 -17.30 1.94 26.26
CA SER A 430 -15.96 2.47 26.09
C SER A 430 -15.47 3.13 27.37
N TRP A 431 -14.17 3.07 27.63
CA TRP A 431 -13.55 3.71 28.79
C TRP A 431 -12.09 4.04 28.50
N ASN A 432 -11.53 4.94 29.30
CA ASN A 432 -10.10 5.25 29.29
C ASN A 432 -9.47 4.63 30.54
N GLU A 433 -8.30 4.03 30.38
CA GLU A 433 -7.54 3.47 31.48
C GLU A 433 -6.05 3.70 31.21
N ASN A 434 -5.38 4.37 32.16
CA ASN A 434 -4.01 4.86 31.99
C ASN A 434 -3.87 5.75 30.74
N THR A 435 -2.99 5.39 29.81
CA THR A 435 -2.74 6.11 28.55
C THR A 435 -3.43 5.46 27.35
N ARG A 436 -4.48 4.66 27.57
CA ARG A 436 -5.15 3.87 26.54
C ARG A 436 -6.66 4.06 26.57
N ALA A 437 -7.27 4.02 25.38
CA ALA A 437 -8.72 3.99 25.20
C ALA A 437 -9.15 2.55 24.88
N TYR A 438 -10.24 2.09 25.49
CA TYR A 438 -10.76 0.74 25.35
C TYR A 438 -12.21 0.76 24.87
N PHE A 439 -12.53 -0.19 23.99
CA PHE A 439 -13.85 -0.34 23.38
C PHE A 439 -14.26 -1.80 23.41
N GLU A 440 -15.47 -2.08 23.87
CA GLU A 440 -16.01 -3.44 23.95
C GLU A 440 -17.23 -3.58 23.04
N TYR A 441 -17.14 -4.52 22.11
CA TYR A 441 -18.14 -4.82 21.11
C TYR A 441 -18.68 -6.23 21.29
N GLU A 442 -19.98 -6.40 21.12
CA GLU A 442 -20.64 -7.71 21.18
C GLU A 442 -21.71 -7.83 20.09
N SER A 443 -21.79 -8.99 19.44
CA SER A 443 -22.83 -9.28 18.46
C SER A 443 -24.05 -9.90 19.14
N GLU A 444 -25.24 -9.33 18.93
CA GLU A 444 -26.50 -9.93 19.43
C GLU A 444 -26.83 -11.27 18.75
N SER A 445 -26.23 -11.50 17.58
CA SER A 445 -26.47 -12.67 16.74
C SER A 445 -25.16 -13.10 16.06
N PRO A 446 -25.08 -14.34 15.57
CA PRO A 446 -23.89 -14.81 14.88
C PRO A 446 -23.54 -13.96 13.64
N ILE A 447 -22.27 -13.58 13.48
CA ILE A 447 -21.73 -12.83 12.33
C ILE A 447 -20.69 -13.66 11.58
N PRO A 448 -20.41 -13.37 10.30
CA PRO A 448 -19.26 -13.95 9.61
C PRO A 448 -17.97 -13.78 10.44
N PRO A 449 -17.13 -14.83 10.55
CA PRO A 449 -15.95 -14.78 11.42
C PRO A 449 -14.83 -13.90 10.87
N LEU A 450 -14.88 -13.51 9.59
CA LEU A 450 -14.00 -12.48 9.05
C LEU A 450 -14.53 -11.08 9.39
N ALA A 451 -14.26 -10.61 10.61
CA ALA A 451 -14.62 -9.28 11.07
C ALA A 451 -13.51 -8.26 10.76
N SER A 452 -13.91 -7.03 10.45
CA SER A 452 -12.99 -5.90 10.24
C SER A 452 -12.71 -5.15 11.55
N ILE A 453 -11.49 -4.65 11.72
CA ILE A 453 -10.99 -4.05 12.97
C ILE A 453 -10.22 -2.78 12.60
N HIS A 454 -10.67 -1.65 13.13
CA HIS A 454 -10.19 -0.33 12.73
C HIS A 454 -9.72 0.46 13.94
N SER A 455 -8.71 1.32 13.75
CA SER A 455 -8.31 2.29 14.78
C SER A 455 -7.70 3.54 14.15
N ALA A 456 -8.27 4.70 14.45
CA ALA A 456 -7.79 5.99 13.96
C ALA A 456 -8.27 7.14 14.86
N ARG A 457 -7.78 8.35 14.60
CA ARG A 457 -8.27 9.58 15.21
C ARG A 457 -9.59 10.02 14.56
N TYR A 458 -10.65 9.25 14.75
CA TYR A 458 -11.93 9.51 14.11
C TYR A 458 -12.72 10.65 14.76
N ALA A 459 -13.33 11.49 13.94
CA ALA A 459 -14.58 12.17 14.26
C ALA A 459 -15.75 11.28 13.84
N ILE A 460 -16.89 11.40 14.55
CA ILE A 460 -18.09 10.59 14.27
C ILE A 460 -19.23 11.52 13.87
N ALA A 461 -19.71 11.36 12.64
CA ALA A 461 -20.96 11.95 12.20
C ALA A 461 -22.08 10.91 12.27
N ARG A 462 -23.30 11.33 12.63
CA ARG A 462 -24.45 10.43 12.79
C ARG A 462 -25.65 10.92 12.00
N ASP A 463 -26.38 9.97 11.45
CA ASP A 463 -27.66 10.16 10.76
C ASP A 463 -28.54 8.93 10.99
N ALA A 464 -29.80 8.98 10.55
CA ALA A 464 -30.67 7.81 10.54
C ALA A 464 -31.59 7.81 9.33
N ARG A 465 -31.85 6.62 8.77
CA ARG A 465 -32.84 6.44 7.71
C ARG A 465 -33.58 5.13 7.88
N ASP A 466 -34.91 5.17 7.75
CA ASP A 466 -35.76 3.97 7.84
C ASP A 466 -35.56 3.16 9.15
N GLY A 467 -35.26 3.84 10.26
CA GLY A 467 -34.98 3.19 11.56
C GLY A 467 -33.60 2.53 11.68
N ILE A 468 -32.71 2.73 10.69
CA ILE A 468 -31.31 2.29 10.69
C ILE A 468 -30.44 3.52 10.98
N ALA A 469 -29.68 3.49 12.07
CA ALA A 469 -28.67 4.49 12.37
C ALA A 469 -27.49 4.35 11.41
N ILE A 470 -26.97 5.46 10.90
CA ILE A 470 -25.77 5.50 10.07
C ILE A 470 -24.72 6.30 10.84
N GLU A 471 -23.58 5.67 11.14
CA GLU A 471 -22.43 6.33 11.75
C GLU A 471 -21.30 6.40 10.74
N VAL A 472 -20.75 7.59 10.52
CA VAL A 472 -19.58 7.80 9.65
C VAL A 472 -18.40 8.17 10.54
N PHE A 473 -17.42 7.27 10.62
CA PHE A 473 -16.13 7.47 11.26
C PHE A 473 -15.18 7.99 10.19
N HIS A 474 -14.75 9.24 10.32
CA HIS A 474 -13.93 9.93 9.32
C HIS A 474 -12.76 10.66 9.99
N ASP A 475 -11.73 10.97 9.22
CA ASP A 475 -10.68 11.88 9.69
C ASP A 475 -11.28 13.29 9.87
N PRO A 476 -11.06 13.98 11.00
CA PRO A 476 -11.59 15.32 11.23
C PRO A 476 -11.29 16.32 10.10
N ALA A 477 -10.15 16.18 9.42
CA ALA A 477 -9.77 17.02 8.29
C ALA A 477 -10.64 16.79 7.03
N HIS A 478 -11.38 15.68 6.97
CA HIS A 478 -12.18 15.26 5.81
C HIS A 478 -13.70 15.49 6.00
N ILE A 479 -14.09 16.44 6.85
CA ILE A 479 -15.51 16.71 7.15
C ILE A 479 -16.36 17.02 5.91
N ASP A 480 -15.78 17.66 4.89
CA ASP A 480 -16.46 18.06 3.64
C ASP A 480 -17.00 16.86 2.84
N HIS A 481 -16.55 15.64 3.17
CA HIS A 481 -16.93 14.40 2.50
C HIS A 481 -18.04 13.62 3.15
N VAL A 482 -18.27 13.86 4.43
CA VAL A 482 -19.25 13.15 5.23
C VAL A 482 -20.65 13.15 4.57
N PRO A 483 -21.16 14.26 3.99
CA PRO A 483 -22.45 14.25 3.31
C PRO A 483 -22.55 13.22 2.17
N ARG A 484 -21.46 13.03 1.42
CA ARG A 484 -21.42 12.04 0.32
C ARG A 484 -21.37 10.62 0.83
N LEU A 485 -20.66 10.38 1.94
CA LEU A 485 -20.64 9.06 2.59
C LEU A 485 -22.03 8.68 3.12
N PHE A 486 -22.77 9.64 3.70
CA PHE A 486 -24.17 9.43 4.05
C PHE A 486 -25.03 9.13 2.82
N GLU A 487 -24.88 9.89 1.73
CA GLU A 487 -25.63 9.63 0.51
C GLU A 487 -25.34 8.24 -0.08
N ALA A 488 -24.06 7.84 -0.13
CA ALA A 488 -23.64 6.52 -0.57
C ALA A 488 -24.23 5.41 0.31
N GLY A 489 -24.17 5.57 1.64
CA GLY A 489 -24.79 4.64 2.59
C GLY A 489 -26.30 4.52 2.40
N ARG A 490 -26.99 5.66 2.25
CA ARG A 490 -28.44 5.72 1.99
C ARG A 490 -28.82 5.05 0.67
N ARG A 491 -28.02 5.21 -0.39
CA ARG A 491 -28.23 4.53 -1.68
C ARG A 491 -27.97 3.03 -1.58
N ALA A 492 -26.93 2.60 -0.87
CA ALA A 492 -26.63 1.19 -0.64
C ALA A 492 -27.76 0.48 0.12
N LEU A 493 -28.32 1.14 1.15
CA LEU A 493 -29.49 0.62 1.88
C LEU A 493 -30.74 0.54 0.99
N ALA A 494 -30.97 1.54 0.14
CA ALA A 494 -32.12 1.55 -0.78
C ALA A 494 -32.02 0.44 -1.85
N ALA A 495 -30.86 0.25 -2.47
CA ALA A 495 -30.63 -0.75 -3.51
C ALA A 495 -30.76 -2.19 -3.00
N ARG A 496 -30.47 -2.45 -1.71
CA ARG A 496 -30.60 -3.78 -1.13
C ARG A 496 -32.05 -4.17 -0.80
N ARG A 497 -32.98 -3.21 -0.63
CA ARG A 497 -34.40 -3.54 -0.48
C ARG A 497 -34.96 -4.37 -1.64
N THR A 498 -34.38 -4.27 -2.83
CA THR A 498 -34.88 -4.91 -4.05
C THR A 498 -34.15 -6.19 -4.45
N ALA A 499 -32.98 -6.51 -3.87
CA ALA A 499 -32.14 -7.65 -4.31
C ALA A 499 -32.00 -8.76 -3.26
N VAL A 500 -31.71 -8.40 -1.99
CA VAL A 500 -31.63 -9.30 -0.83
C VAL A 500 -31.92 -8.43 0.41
N PRO A 501 -32.97 -8.69 1.20
CA PRO A 501 -33.34 -7.82 2.33
C PRO A 501 -32.14 -7.60 3.25
N TYR A 502 -31.81 -6.33 3.55
CA TYR A 502 -30.79 -6.01 4.55
C TYR A 502 -31.26 -6.58 5.90
N PRO A 503 -30.65 -7.65 6.41
CA PRO A 503 -31.25 -8.40 7.50
C PRO A 503 -31.06 -7.59 8.79
N HIS A 504 -32.13 -6.95 9.28
CA HIS A 504 -32.33 -6.41 10.62
C HIS A 504 -31.17 -5.69 11.37
N HIS A 505 -30.14 -5.22 10.67
CA HIS A 505 -29.09 -4.38 11.22
C HIS A 505 -29.68 -2.99 11.53
N ARG A 506 -29.67 -2.59 12.80
CA ARG A 506 -30.13 -1.26 13.23
C ARG A 506 -29.06 -0.17 13.11
N ILE A 507 -27.84 -0.57 12.74
CA ILE A 507 -26.71 0.35 12.61
C ILE A 507 -25.80 -0.04 11.43
N LEU A 508 -25.53 0.94 10.58
CA LEU A 508 -24.53 0.89 9.51
C LEU A 508 -23.39 1.83 9.90
N ARG A 509 -22.19 1.27 10.10
CA ARG A 509 -20.96 2.05 10.30
C ARG A 509 -20.21 2.14 8.99
N VAL A 510 -19.84 3.35 8.62
CA VAL A 510 -18.98 3.68 7.51
C VAL A 510 -17.68 4.16 8.13
N VAL A 511 -16.56 3.50 7.83
CA VAL A 511 -15.25 3.79 8.42
C VAL A 511 -14.29 4.16 7.32
N GLU A 512 -13.71 5.36 7.43
CA GLU A 512 -12.67 5.84 6.54
C GLU A 512 -11.33 5.17 6.84
N VAL A 513 -10.60 4.77 5.80
CA VAL A 513 -9.26 4.20 5.90
C VAL A 513 -8.28 4.89 4.93
N PRO A 514 -6.97 4.94 5.22
CA PRO A 514 -5.99 5.61 4.37
C PRO A 514 -5.91 5.02 2.96
N ASP A 515 -5.61 5.85 1.96
CA ASP A 515 -5.57 5.46 0.54
C ASP A 515 -4.29 4.71 0.08
N TYR A 516 -3.86 3.69 0.82
CA TYR A 516 -2.74 2.82 0.40
C TYR A 516 -3.19 1.63 -0.47
N ARG A 517 -2.27 1.06 -1.26
CA ARG A 517 -2.57 0.03 -2.27
C ARG A 517 -3.08 -1.35 -1.78
N PRO A 518 -3.09 -1.75 -0.49
CA PRO A 518 -4.05 -2.78 -0.07
C PRO A 518 -5.47 -2.20 0.00
N PHE A 519 -5.67 -1.04 0.63
CA PHE A 519 -6.98 -0.46 0.96
C PHE A 519 -7.80 0.01 -0.25
N ARG A 520 -7.14 0.40 -1.36
CA ARG A 520 -7.81 0.73 -2.64
C ARG A 520 -8.67 -0.41 -3.21
N ARG A 521 -8.42 -1.67 -2.83
CA ARG A 521 -9.15 -2.85 -3.29
C ARG A 521 -10.11 -3.45 -2.25
N PHE A 522 -10.09 -2.98 -1.00
CA PHE A 522 -10.77 -3.64 0.14
C PHE A 522 -12.12 -3.05 0.54
N GLY A 523 -12.68 -2.09 -0.20
CA GLY A 523 -14.04 -1.57 0.01
C GLY A 523 -15.18 -2.62 -0.07
N LEU A 524 -14.83 -3.90 -0.24
CA LEU A 524 -15.71 -5.06 -0.39
C LEU A 524 -15.79 -5.96 0.86
N LEU A 525 -14.94 -5.81 1.88
CA LEU A 525 -14.90 -6.77 3.00
C LEU A 525 -16.17 -6.73 3.87
N GLY A 526 -16.74 -5.55 4.10
CA GLY A 526 -18.03 -5.44 4.77
C GLY A 526 -19.20 -5.92 3.89
N LEU A 527 -19.04 -5.94 2.55
CA LEU A 527 -20.08 -6.39 1.62
C LEU A 527 -20.15 -7.91 1.49
N ALA A 528 -19.00 -8.60 1.49
CA ALA A 528 -18.90 -10.06 1.33
C ALA A 528 -19.50 -10.84 2.50
N GLY A 529 -19.51 -10.27 3.71
CA GLY A 529 -20.14 -10.89 4.89
C GLY A 529 -21.67 -10.96 4.81
N VAL A 530 -22.31 -10.14 3.97
CA VAL A 530 -23.78 -10.00 3.96
C VAL A 530 -24.48 -11.06 3.11
N GLU A 531 -23.82 -11.64 2.12
CA GLU A 531 -24.45 -12.68 1.27
C GLU A 531 -24.71 -14.00 2.02
N ARG A 532 -24.12 -14.19 3.21
CA ARG A 532 -24.20 -15.46 3.97
C ARG A 532 -24.78 -15.33 5.38
N ALA A 533 -25.19 -14.13 5.80
CA ALA A 533 -25.86 -13.97 7.08
C ALA A 533 -27.28 -14.57 7.02
N PRO A 534 -27.72 -15.36 8.02
CA PRO A 534 -29.07 -15.90 8.07
C PRO A 534 -30.13 -14.78 8.02
N VAL A 535 -31.23 -15.03 7.32
CA VAL A 535 -32.41 -14.14 7.32
C VAL A 535 -32.94 -14.03 8.76
N GLY A 536 -33.12 -12.80 9.29
CA GLY A 536 -33.65 -12.56 10.65
C GLY A 536 -32.65 -12.01 11.69
N VAL A 537 -31.40 -11.74 11.30
CA VAL A 537 -30.28 -11.47 12.22
C VAL A 537 -30.07 -9.97 12.52
N ARG A 538 -29.87 -9.59 13.80
CA ARG A 538 -29.59 -8.21 14.24
C ARG A 538 -28.11 -8.00 14.57
N THR A 539 -27.37 -7.27 13.75
CA THR A 539 -25.96 -6.93 14.09
C THR A 539 -25.59 -5.53 13.59
N GLY A 540 -24.52 -4.93 14.11
CA GLY A 540 -23.95 -3.72 13.51
C GLY A 540 -22.97 -4.09 12.40
N MET A 541 -23.08 -3.44 11.24
CA MET A 541 -22.24 -3.70 10.06
C MET A 541 -21.20 -2.59 9.90
N VAL A 542 -19.94 -2.95 9.62
CA VAL A 542 -18.88 -1.99 9.28
C VAL A 542 -18.51 -2.08 7.80
N LEU A 543 -18.60 -0.94 7.10
CA LEU A 543 -18.12 -0.75 5.75
C LEU A 543 -16.88 0.15 5.76
N ALA A 544 -15.75 -0.36 5.27
CA ALA A 544 -14.53 0.40 5.13
C ALA A 544 -14.47 1.10 3.76
N PHE A 545 -14.07 2.37 3.71
CA PHE A 545 -13.87 3.11 2.47
C PHE A 545 -12.52 3.84 2.48
N SER A 546 -11.80 3.78 1.37
CA SER A 546 -10.61 4.62 1.17
C SER A 546 -11.00 6.11 1.16
N GLU A 547 -10.10 7.00 1.57
CA GLU A 547 -10.23 8.47 1.48
C GLU A 547 -10.56 8.99 0.07
N ARG A 548 -10.27 8.22 -0.99
CA ARG A 548 -10.74 8.56 -2.35
C ARG A 548 -12.25 8.40 -2.54
N GLY A 549 -12.92 7.82 -1.55
CA GLY A 549 -14.35 7.59 -1.51
C GLY A 549 -14.81 6.47 -2.45
N VAL A 550 -16.13 6.34 -2.52
CA VAL A 550 -16.83 5.55 -3.54
C VAL A 550 -16.78 6.35 -4.83
N SER A 551 -15.75 6.16 -5.65
CA SER A 551 -15.87 6.54 -7.06
C SER A 551 -17.10 5.82 -7.61
N THR A 552 -18.04 6.59 -8.16
CA THR A 552 -19.32 6.17 -8.77
C THR A 552 -19.49 4.67 -9.00
N PRO A 553 -20.62 4.05 -8.60
CA PRO A 553 -20.86 2.65 -8.91
C PRO A 553 -20.66 2.41 -10.41
N PRO A 554 -20.15 1.24 -10.83
CA PRO A 554 -20.12 0.91 -12.24
C PRO A 554 -21.51 1.15 -12.84
N PRO A 555 -21.60 1.66 -14.08
CA PRO A 555 -22.87 1.97 -14.70
C PRO A 555 -23.82 0.79 -14.53
N THR A 556 -25.00 1.08 -13.98
CA THR A 556 -26.09 0.11 -13.83
C THR A 556 -26.39 -0.52 -15.19
N GLY A 557 -25.85 -1.72 -15.43
CA GLY A 557 -26.00 -2.38 -16.73
C GLY A 557 -25.07 -3.54 -17.03
N SER A 558 -23.94 -3.73 -16.34
CA SER A 558 -23.11 -4.92 -16.56
C SER A 558 -23.61 -6.09 -15.71
N THR A 559 -24.50 -6.90 -16.26
CA THR A 559 -24.68 -8.30 -15.84
C THR A 559 -23.31 -8.96 -15.75
N PRO A 560 -22.95 -9.65 -14.65
CA PRO A 560 -21.74 -10.45 -14.63
C PRO A 560 -21.81 -11.49 -15.76
N PRO A 561 -20.70 -11.78 -16.46
CA PRO A 561 -20.68 -12.89 -17.38
C PRO A 561 -21.07 -14.14 -16.59
N ARG A 562 -22.12 -14.83 -17.06
CA ARG A 562 -22.49 -16.15 -16.54
C ARG A 562 -21.26 -17.04 -16.68
N ALA A 563 -20.75 -17.54 -15.56
CA ALA A 563 -19.87 -18.69 -15.51
C ALA A 563 -20.71 -19.96 -15.70
#